data_AF-U6G3Q4-F1
#
_entry.id   AF-U6G3Q4-F1
#
_cell.length_a   1.000
_cell.length_b   1.000
_cell.length_c   1.000
_cell.angle_alpha   90.00
_cell.angle_beta   90.00
_cell.angle_gamma   90.00
#
_symmetry.space_group_name_H-M   'P 1'
#
loop_
_entity.id
_entity.type
_entity.pdbx_description
1 polymer ?
#
loop_
_entity_poly.entity_id
_entity_poly.type
_entity_poly.pdbx_seq_one_letter_code
_entity_poly.pdbx_strand_id
1 'polypeptide(L)'
;MGFFKLFSLAVAAVHLAEAQQTSTATNTAERVDCSADMNVLRTRAQLAELELGTDDTTQLPILKDDSTSPPKKVPNTEYLTKVCDAMKKSTVTESGFKPDGTFAYALQDGNTADCAAAVKYWKDAVSNFDSLPPAYTTDEAKYKDPQNVSFISMFNPAQSPKVDCAYFICPAAAADTKTAGTGSETTEDKELRALLCVTTPKVFTVNNKPFDQTQWDNISKAARSAASTAVPAFFAVAAAAFAAIFL
;
A
#
# COMPACT_ATOMS: atom_id res chain seq x y z
N MET A 1 -28.15 81.04 10.70
CA MET A 1 -27.61 80.33 11.88
C MET A 1 -28.07 78.89 11.76
N GLY A 2 -27.28 77.86 11.52
CA GLY A 2 -25.85 77.63 11.67
C GLY A 2 -25.70 76.19 12.19
N PHE A 3 -24.62 75.51 11.78
CA PHE A 3 -24.09 74.24 12.27
C PHE A 3 -24.57 72.91 11.64
N PHE A 4 -23.81 72.54 10.60
CA PHE A 4 -23.37 71.17 10.34
C PHE A 4 -22.84 70.50 11.62
N LYS A 5 -23.25 69.25 11.89
CA LYS A 5 -22.54 68.35 12.80
C LYS A 5 -22.05 67.11 12.04
N LEU A 6 -20.79 66.82 12.31
CA LEU A 6 -19.91 65.87 11.65
C LEU A 6 -20.17 64.42 12.07
N PHE A 7 -19.75 63.53 11.17
CA PHE A 7 -19.60 62.08 11.24
C PHE A 7 -19.19 61.47 12.60
N SER A 8 -19.74 60.29 12.89
CA SER A 8 -19.00 59.19 13.55
C SER A 8 -19.63 57.85 13.20
N LEU A 9 -19.00 57.13 12.26
CA LEU A 9 -19.21 55.70 12.01
C LEU A 9 -18.22 54.94 12.90
N ALA A 10 -18.73 54.32 13.97
CA ALA A 10 -17.95 53.38 14.77
C ALA A 10 -18.02 52.00 14.10
N VAL A 11 -16.95 51.62 13.39
CA VAL A 11 -16.75 50.26 12.90
C VAL A 11 -16.24 49.41 14.05
N ALA A 12 -17.11 48.60 14.65
CA ALA A 12 -16.69 47.56 15.58
C ALA A 12 -16.15 46.37 14.77
N ALA A 13 -14.84 46.31 14.59
CA ALA A 13 -14.18 45.12 14.06
C ALA A 13 -14.17 44.04 15.14
N VAL A 14 -15.13 43.11 15.07
CA VAL A 14 -15.05 41.84 15.80
C VAL A 14 -13.92 41.04 15.18
N HIS A 15 -12.75 41.01 15.83
CA HIS A 15 -11.70 40.06 15.49
C HIS A 15 -12.13 38.68 16.00
N LEU A 16 -12.73 37.87 15.11
CA LEU A 16 -12.71 36.43 15.27
C LEU A 16 -11.24 35.99 15.15
N ALA A 17 -10.62 35.73 16.30
CA ALA A 17 -9.42 34.93 16.35
C ALA A 17 -9.82 33.49 15.97
N GLU A 18 -9.75 33.17 14.68
CA GLU A 18 -9.69 31.79 14.24
C GLU A 18 -8.40 31.19 14.81
N ALA A 19 -8.55 30.33 15.80
CA ALA A 19 -7.50 29.41 16.19
C ALA A 19 -7.22 28.53 14.98
N GLN A 20 -6.25 28.90 14.14
CA GLN A 20 -5.58 27.97 13.24
C GLN A 20 -4.91 26.92 14.12
N GLN A 21 -5.64 25.85 14.43
CA GLN A 21 -5.02 24.58 14.75
C GLN A 21 -4.29 24.14 13.48
N THR A 22 -3.00 24.44 13.42
CA THR A 22 -2.07 23.74 12.54
C THR A 22 -1.99 22.30 13.04
N SER A 23 -2.98 21.47 12.66
CA SER A 23 -2.89 20.03 12.84
C SER A 23 -1.82 19.55 11.86
N THR A 24 -0.61 19.30 12.36
CA THR A 24 0.41 18.61 11.58
C THR A 24 -0.17 17.26 11.16
N ALA A 25 -0.42 17.09 9.87
CA ALA A 25 -0.97 15.85 9.34
C ALA A 25 -0.03 14.69 9.73
N THR A 26 -0.57 13.66 10.36
CA THR A 26 0.22 12.57 10.96
C THR A 26 0.21 11.34 10.04
N ASN A 27 1.34 10.63 9.97
CA ASN A 27 1.43 9.35 9.26
C ASN A 27 0.47 8.33 9.88
N THR A 28 -0.30 7.65 9.04
CA THR A 28 -1.23 6.60 9.49
C THR A 28 -1.05 5.33 8.68
N ALA A 29 -1.41 4.20 9.29
CA ALA A 29 -1.54 2.95 8.56
C ALA A 29 -2.68 2.10 9.13
N GLU A 30 -3.38 1.39 8.25
CA GLU A 30 -4.43 0.45 8.60
C GLU A 30 -4.11 -0.92 8.01
N ARG A 31 -4.26 -1.99 8.80
CA ARG A 31 -4.05 -3.36 8.31
C ARG A 31 -5.18 -3.75 7.36
N VAL A 32 -4.82 -4.33 6.23
CA VAL A 32 -5.77 -4.77 5.20
C VAL A 32 -5.46 -6.22 4.81
N ASP A 33 -6.51 -7.02 4.62
CA ASP A 33 -6.36 -8.38 4.09
C ASP A 33 -6.43 -8.35 2.56
N CYS A 34 -5.28 -8.49 1.91
CA CYS A 34 -5.17 -8.66 0.46
C CYS A 34 -4.91 -10.12 0.04
N SER A 35 -4.98 -11.07 0.96
CA SER A 35 -4.62 -12.47 0.68
C SER A 35 -5.51 -13.07 -0.40
N ALA A 36 -6.81 -12.78 -0.40
CA ALA A 36 -7.76 -13.26 -1.41
C ALA A 36 -7.35 -12.84 -2.84
N ASP A 37 -7.10 -11.55 -3.07
CA ASP A 37 -6.70 -11.03 -4.38
C ASP A 37 -5.34 -11.59 -4.83
N MET A 38 -4.38 -11.66 -3.92
CA MET A 38 -3.05 -12.22 -4.22
C MET A 38 -3.13 -13.72 -4.56
N ASN A 39 -3.94 -14.48 -3.82
CA ASN A 39 -4.06 -15.93 -3.97
C ASN A 39 -4.72 -16.35 -5.29
N VAL A 40 -5.53 -15.49 -5.92
CA VAL A 40 -6.09 -15.76 -7.26
C VAL A 40 -4.99 -16.10 -8.28
N LEU A 41 -3.89 -15.34 -8.29
CA LEU A 41 -2.78 -15.59 -9.22
C LEU A 41 -1.88 -16.73 -8.74
N ARG A 42 -1.65 -16.85 -7.43
CA ARG A 42 -0.80 -17.90 -6.86
C ARG A 42 -1.36 -19.30 -7.10
N THR A 43 -2.67 -19.48 -6.91
CA THR A 43 -3.35 -20.75 -7.17
C THR A 43 -3.27 -21.12 -8.66
N ARG A 44 -3.39 -20.15 -9.58
CA ARG A 44 -3.17 -20.36 -11.02
C ARG A 44 -1.72 -20.73 -11.35
N ALA A 45 -0.76 -20.20 -10.59
CA ALA A 45 0.66 -20.52 -10.67
C ALA A 45 1.04 -21.82 -9.93
N GLN A 46 0.07 -22.56 -9.37
CA GLN A 46 0.30 -23.78 -8.61
C GLN A 46 1.22 -23.59 -7.39
N LEU A 47 1.17 -22.41 -6.77
CA LEU A 47 1.86 -22.12 -5.52
C LEU A 47 0.90 -22.30 -4.34
N ALA A 48 1.46 -22.55 -3.15
CA ALA A 48 0.69 -22.51 -1.91
C ALA A 48 0.05 -21.13 -1.73
N GLU A 49 -1.14 -21.09 -1.15
CA GLU A 49 -1.80 -19.83 -0.81
C GLU A 49 -1.02 -19.10 0.29
N LEU A 50 -1.01 -17.77 0.24
CA LEU A 50 -0.56 -16.92 1.33
C LEU A 50 -1.57 -17.03 2.47
N GLU A 51 -1.08 -17.36 3.65
CA GLU A 51 -1.85 -17.31 4.88
C GLU A 51 -1.60 -15.96 5.58
N LEU A 52 -2.55 -15.47 6.38
CA LEU A 52 -2.34 -14.23 7.12
C LEU A 52 -1.24 -14.39 8.17
N GLY A 53 -0.37 -13.38 8.28
CA GLY A 53 0.54 -13.23 9.41
C GLY A 53 -0.26 -12.92 10.69
N THR A 54 0.10 -13.55 11.79
CA THR A 54 -0.66 -13.48 13.06
C THR A 54 0.19 -13.08 14.27
N ASP A 55 1.49 -12.86 14.07
CA ASP A 55 2.44 -12.55 15.14
C ASP A 55 3.44 -11.47 14.72
N ASP A 56 4.23 -10.97 15.67
CA ASP A 56 5.20 -9.90 15.46
C ASP A 56 6.36 -10.28 14.52
N THR A 57 6.49 -11.56 14.15
CA THR A 57 7.48 -12.05 13.18
C THR A 57 6.96 -12.10 11.76
N THR A 58 5.65 -11.92 11.58
CA THR A 58 4.95 -12.01 10.28
C THR A 58 4.09 -10.79 9.99
N GLN A 59 3.83 -9.94 10.98
CA GLN A 59 3.05 -8.71 10.85
C GLN A 59 3.93 -7.46 10.81
N LEU A 60 3.51 -6.48 10.00
CA LEU A 60 4.02 -5.12 10.02
C LEU A 60 3.69 -4.49 11.39
N PRO A 61 4.68 -3.93 12.10
CA PRO A 61 4.49 -3.34 13.43
C PRO A 61 3.88 -1.93 13.34
N ILE A 62 2.72 -1.81 12.71
CA ILE A 62 1.98 -0.54 12.56
C ILE A 62 1.36 -0.05 13.88
N LEU A 63 1.17 -0.96 14.84
CA LEU A 63 0.73 -0.68 16.20
C LEU A 63 1.79 -1.18 17.20
N LYS A 64 1.82 -0.56 18.38
CA LYS A 64 2.61 -1.00 19.53
C LYS A 64 1.80 -0.88 20.81
N ASP A 65 2.23 -1.54 21.86
CA ASP A 65 1.65 -1.36 23.19
C ASP A 65 2.07 -0.01 23.78
N ASP A 66 1.11 0.71 24.36
CA ASP A 66 1.40 1.89 25.17
C ASP A 66 1.82 1.51 26.59
N SER A 67 2.20 2.51 27.38
CA SER A 67 2.65 2.30 28.77
C SER A 67 1.50 2.16 29.77
N THR A 68 0.25 1.99 29.32
CA THR A 68 -0.91 1.87 30.22
C THR A 68 -1.07 0.44 30.77
N SER A 69 -1.87 0.30 31.82
CA SER A 69 -2.20 -1.01 32.40
C SER A 69 -3.73 -1.16 32.46
N PRO A 70 -4.34 -2.11 31.71
CA PRO A 70 -3.71 -2.98 30.73
C PRO A 70 -3.20 -2.20 29.49
N PRO A 71 -2.15 -2.67 28.80
CA PRO A 71 -1.62 -1.98 27.62
C PRO A 71 -2.66 -1.87 26.51
N LYS A 72 -2.69 -0.73 25.84
CA LYS A 72 -3.53 -0.50 24.66
C LYS A 72 -2.66 -0.46 23.41
N LYS A 73 -3.21 -0.95 22.30
CA LYS A 73 -2.58 -0.80 20.98
C LYS A 73 -2.73 0.65 20.52
N VAL A 74 -1.60 1.29 20.25
CA VAL A 74 -1.50 2.66 19.70
C VAL A 74 -0.63 2.65 18.44
N PRO A 75 -0.76 3.64 17.55
CA PRO A 75 0.10 3.75 16.37
C PRO A 75 1.58 3.71 16.73
N ASN A 76 2.36 2.89 16.01
CA ASN A 76 3.80 2.85 16.15
C ASN A 76 4.44 3.98 15.33
N THR A 77 4.37 5.21 15.83
CA THR A 77 4.77 6.42 15.11
C THR A 77 6.20 6.38 14.56
N GLU A 78 7.14 5.73 15.25
CA GLU A 78 8.52 5.56 14.78
C GLU A 78 8.57 4.70 13.51
N TYR A 79 7.87 3.57 13.51
CA TYR A 79 7.79 2.68 12.35
C TYR A 79 7.06 3.35 11.19
N LEU A 80 5.92 4.00 11.46
CA LEU A 80 5.14 4.69 10.44
C LEU A 80 5.95 5.80 9.75
N THR A 81 6.67 6.62 10.52
CA THR A 81 7.57 7.65 9.97
C THR A 81 8.67 7.04 9.12
N LYS A 82 9.34 5.99 9.61
CA LYS A 82 10.41 5.32 8.86
C LYS A 82 9.90 4.76 7.52
N VAL A 83 8.73 4.13 7.51
CA VAL A 83 8.12 3.58 6.30
C VAL A 83 7.73 4.72 5.33
N CYS A 84 7.05 5.76 5.82
CA CYS A 84 6.66 6.89 5.00
C CYS A 84 7.85 7.63 4.37
N ASP A 85 8.93 7.83 5.11
CA ASP A 85 10.15 8.44 4.59
C ASP A 85 10.79 7.58 3.48
N ALA A 86 10.78 6.26 3.64
CA ALA A 86 11.28 5.35 2.61
C ALA A 86 10.36 5.31 1.38
N MET A 87 9.04 5.35 1.56
CA MET A 87 8.07 5.41 0.45
C MET A 87 8.25 6.68 -0.38
N LYS A 88 8.36 7.84 0.27
CA LYS A 88 8.59 9.13 -0.42
C LYS A 88 9.89 9.15 -1.22
N LYS A 89 10.92 8.45 -0.74
CA LYS A 89 12.21 8.28 -1.44
C LYS A 89 12.21 7.15 -2.46
N SER A 90 11.12 6.38 -2.56
CA SER A 90 11.05 5.14 -3.34
C SER A 90 12.14 4.11 -2.98
N THR A 91 12.53 4.07 -1.69
CA THR A 91 13.58 3.20 -1.15
C THR A 91 13.04 2.16 -0.16
N VAL A 92 11.76 1.77 -0.29
CA VAL A 92 11.22 0.65 0.49
C VAL A 92 11.89 -0.62 0.01
N THR A 93 12.97 -0.99 0.68
CA THR A 93 13.77 -2.18 0.37
C THR A 93 13.61 -3.22 1.49
N GLU A 94 13.99 -4.45 1.19
CA GLU A 94 13.90 -5.57 2.14
C GLU A 94 14.78 -5.40 3.38
N SER A 95 15.84 -4.60 3.30
CA SER A 95 16.75 -4.37 4.42
C SER A 95 16.31 -3.15 5.21
N GLY A 96 15.92 -3.36 6.47
CA GLY A 96 15.69 -2.29 7.44
C GLY A 96 14.27 -2.18 7.96
N PHE A 97 13.34 -2.97 7.46
CA PHE A 97 11.98 -3.08 8.02
C PHE A 97 11.78 -4.41 8.72
N LYS A 98 10.89 -4.39 9.70
CA LYS A 98 10.30 -5.60 10.29
C LYS A 98 8.93 -5.83 9.64
N PRO A 99 8.48 -7.08 9.51
CA PRO A 99 9.21 -8.33 9.81
C PRO A 99 10.30 -8.64 8.77
N ASP A 100 11.10 -9.69 9.00
CA ASP A 100 12.05 -10.17 7.98
C ASP A 100 11.27 -10.88 6.86
N GLY A 101 11.29 -10.29 5.68
CA GLY A 101 10.46 -10.70 4.56
C GLY A 101 10.75 -9.90 3.30
N THR A 102 10.03 -10.24 2.23
CA THR A 102 10.12 -9.52 0.95
C THR A 102 8.91 -8.58 0.85
N PHE A 103 9.16 -7.29 0.63
CA PHE A 103 8.11 -6.28 0.62
C PHE A 103 7.55 -6.05 -0.79
N ALA A 104 6.23 -5.99 -0.91
CA ALA A 104 5.50 -5.57 -2.10
C ALA A 104 4.86 -4.21 -1.86
N TYR A 105 5.05 -3.28 -2.79
CA TYR A 105 4.68 -1.89 -2.66
C TYR A 105 3.89 -1.44 -3.89
N ALA A 106 2.75 -0.79 -3.67
CA ALA A 106 1.96 -0.17 -4.73
C ALA A 106 1.45 1.19 -4.28
N LEU A 107 1.65 2.22 -5.12
CA LEU A 107 0.97 3.50 -4.94
C LEU A 107 -0.54 3.33 -5.12
N GLN A 108 -1.32 4.16 -4.42
CA GLN A 108 -2.77 4.10 -4.39
C GLN A 108 -3.34 5.51 -4.55
N ASP A 109 -4.39 5.67 -5.35
CA ASP A 109 -5.06 6.97 -5.55
C ASP A 109 -6.27 7.17 -4.62
N GLY A 110 -6.86 6.07 -4.11
CA GLY A 110 -8.06 6.08 -3.27
C GLY A 110 -7.82 6.52 -1.82
N ASN A 111 -8.90 6.71 -1.05
CA ASN A 111 -8.82 6.92 0.43
C ASN A 111 -8.73 5.59 1.20
N THR A 112 -8.89 4.47 0.51
CA THR A 112 -8.87 3.11 1.06
C THR A 112 -7.97 2.24 0.19
N ALA A 113 -7.49 1.13 0.74
CA ALA A 113 -6.72 0.16 -0.05
C ALA A 113 -7.53 -0.43 -1.21
N ASP A 114 -6.86 -0.60 -2.34
CA ASP A 114 -7.32 -1.39 -3.48
C ASP A 114 -6.32 -2.51 -3.74
N CYS A 115 -6.57 -3.66 -3.07
CA CYS A 115 -5.74 -4.86 -3.21
C CYS A 115 -5.71 -5.37 -4.66
N ALA A 116 -6.82 -5.28 -5.40
CA ALA A 116 -6.90 -5.73 -6.78
C ALA A 116 -6.04 -4.85 -7.71
N ALA A 117 -6.07 -3.52 -7.53
CA ALA A 117 -5.21 -2.59 -8.26
C ALA A 117 -3.73 -2.83 -7.94
N ALA A 118 -3.38 -3.06 -6.67
CA ALA A 118 -2.02 -3.37 -6.27
C ALA A 118 -1.52 -4.69 -6.88
N VAL A 119 -2.32 -5.77 -6.80
CA VAL A 119 -2.01 -7.06 -7.41
C VAL A 119 -1.85 -6.93 -8.92
N LYS A 120 -2.71 -6.15 -9.59
CA LYS A 120 -2.58 -5.87 -11.02
C LYS A 120 -1.26 -5.16 -11.32
N TYR A 121 -0.93 -4.11 -10.57
CA TYR A 121 0.32 -3.37 -10.73
C TYR A 121 1.53 -4.29 -10.57
N TRP A 122 1.59 -5.12 -9.53
CA TRP A 122 2.68 -6.08 -9.35
C TRP A 122 2.73 -7.10 -10.48
N LYS A 123 1.60 -7.67 -10.88
CA LYS A 123 1.51 -8.65 -11.97
C LYS A 123 2.11 -8.11 -13.27
N ASP A 124 1.87 -6.85 -13.59
CA ASP A 124 2.32 -6.22 -14.84
C ASP A 124 3.87 -6.23 -14.95
N ALA A 125 4.61 -6.39 -13.85
CA ALA A 125 6.07 -6.55 -13.87
C ALA A 125 6.57 -7.81 -14.61
N VAL A 126 5.70 -8.80 -14.87
CA VAL A 126 6.09 -10.01 -15.61
C VAL A 126 6.65 -9.69 -17.00
N SER A 127 6.26 -8.56 -17.61
CA SER A 127 6.82 -8.11 -18.89
C SER A 127 8.28 -7.69 -18.80
N ASN A 128 8.78 -7.41 -17.59
CA ASN A 128 10.18 -7.06 -17.37
C ASN A 128 11.09 -8.31 -17.34
N PHE A 129 10.52 -9.51 -17.42
CA PHE A 129 11.25 -10.78 -17.36
C PHE A 129 10.97 -11.64 -18.59
N ASP A 130 11.93 -11.69 -19.52
CA ASP A 130 11.85 -12.56 -20.70
C ASP A 130 12.13 -14.04 -20.38
N SER A 131 12.77 -14.29 -19.24
CA SER A 131 13.17 -15.62 -18.76
C SER A 131 13.13 -15.66 -17.23
N LEU A 132 13.54 -16.79 -16.65
CA LEU A 132 13.64 -16.99 -15.21
C LEU A 132 14.37 -15.80 -14.55
N PRO A 133 13.80 -15.17 -13.50
CA PRO A 133 14.44 -14.07 -12.81
C PRO A 133 15.88 -14.42 -12.39
N PRO A 134 16.84 -13.49 -12.56
CA PRO A 134 18.25 -13.75 -12.29
C PRO A 134 18.50 -14.04 -10.81
N ALA A 135 19.68 -14.55 -10.48
CA ALA A 135 20.08 -14.71 -9.08
C ALA A 135 20.10 -13.35 -8.37
N TYR A 136 19.61 -13.32 -7.13
CA TYR A 136 19.56 -12.08 -6.37
C TYR A 136 20.95 -11.62 -5.92
N THR A 137 21.26 -10.37 -6.21
CA THR A 137 22.36 -9.60 -5.63
C THR A 137 21.88 -8.18 -5.39
N THR A 138 22.56 -7.43 -4.52
CA THR A 138 22.23 -6.02 -4.25
C THR A 138 22.45 -5.11 -5.47
N ASP A 139 23.29 -5.54 -6.42
CA ASP A 139 23.64 -4.75 -7.60
C ASP A 139 22.83 -5.12 -8.84
N GLU A 140 22.09 -6.23 -8.80
CA GLU A 140 21.28 -6.70 -9.92
C GLU A 140 20.21 -5.68 -10.28
N ALA A 141 20.33 -5.12 -11.50
CA ALA A 141 19.52 -4.02 -11.96
C ALA A 141 18.02 -4.35 -11.97
N LYS A 142 17.65 -5.62 -12.24
CA LYS A 142 16.25 -6.05 -12.22
C LYS A 142 15.58 -5.83 -10.86
N TYR A 143 16.32 -5.95 -9.77
CA TYR A 143 15.78 -5.83 -8.41
C TYR A 143 15.91 -4.41 -7.83
N LYS A 144 16.40 -3.45 -8.61
CA LYS A 144 16.33 -2.01 -8.26
C LYS A 144 14.95 -1.41 -8.56
N ASP A 145 14.15 -2.10 -9.38
CA ASP A 145 12.77 -1.73 -9.64
C ASP A 145 11.85 -2.31 -8.55
N PRO A 146 11.16 -1.47 -7.76
CA PRO A 146 10.28 -1.94 -6.70
C PRO A 146 9.09 -2.73 -7.23
N GLN A 147 8.64 -2.51 -8.47
CA GLN A 147 7.57 -3.29 -9.08
C GLN A 147 8.02 -4.74 -9.31
N ASN A 148 9.25 -4.94 -9.78
CA ASN A 148 9.86 -6.27 -9.95
C ASN A 148 10.00 -6.99 -8.61
N VAL A 149 10.49 -6.31 -7.57
CA VAL A 149 10.59 -6.88 -6.21
C VAL A 149 9.21 -7.26 -5.68
N SER A 150 8.20 -6.41 -5.90
CA SER A 150 6.82 -6.67 -5.46
C SER A 150 6.20 -7.87 -6.15
N PHE A 151 6.45 -8.01 -7.46
CA PHE A 151 6.05 -9.19 -8.22
C PHE A 151 6.67 -10.47 -7.66
N ILE A 152 7.99 -10.46 -7.38
CA ILE A 152 8.67 -11.62 -6.78
C ILE A 152 8.10 -11.94 -5.39
N SER A 153 7.84 -10.93 -4.56
CA SER A 153 7.22 -11.08 -3.24
C SER A 153 5.85 -11.76 -3.33
N MET A 154 4.97 -11.26 -4.20
CA MET A 154 3.62 -11.81 -4.36
C MET A 154 3.63 -13.30 -4.73
N PHE A 155 4.64 -13.75 -5.48
CA PHE A 155 4.83 -15.15 -5.88
C PHE A 155 5.81 -15.94 -4.99
N ASN A 156 6.04 -15.52 -3.74
CA ASN A 156 6.88 -16.23 -2.76
C ASN A 156 6.69 -17.76 -2.82
N PRO A 157 7.75 -18.55 -3.11
CA PRO A 157 7.63 -19.97 -3.41
C PRO A 157 7.62 -20.88 -2.18
N ALA A 158 7.68 -20.32 -0.96
CA ALA A 158 7.66 -21.12 0.26
C ALA A 158 6.39 -21.97 0.38
N GLN A 159 6.47 -23.09 1.08
CA GLN A 159 5.37 -24.06 1.19
C GLN A 159 4.22 -23.60 2.11
N SER A 160 4.50 -22.75 3.09
CA SER A 160 3.49 -22.09 3.94
C SER A 160 3.86 -20.62 4.10
N PRO A 161 3.72 -19.82 3.02
CA PRO A 161 4.09 -18.42 3.04
C PRO A 161 3.02 -17.60 3.75
N LYS A 162 3.45 -16.57 4.47
CA LYS A 162 2.59 -15.61 5.16
C LYS A 162 2.54 -14.28 4.43
N VAL A 163 1.47 -13.53 4.63
CA VAL A 163 1.34 -12.14 4.20
C VAL A 163 0.72 -11.27 5.30
N ASP A 164 1.24 -10.06 5.46
CA ASP A 164 0.56 -8.98 6.17
C ASP A 164 0.65 -7.73 5.30
N CYS A 165 -0.47 -7.00 5.17
CA CYS A 165 -0.54 -5.78 4.39
C CYS A 165 -1.06 -4.64 5.24
N ALA A 166 -0.54 -3.44 5.00
CA ALA A 166 -1.07 -2.22 5.56
C ALA A 166 -1.15 -1.12 4.51
N TYR A 167 -2.23 -0.37 4.57
CA TYR A 167 -2.48 0.82 3.78
C TYR A 167 -1.95 2.04 4.51
N PHE A 168 -0.95 2.69 3.94
CA PHE A 168 -0.29 3.86 4.50
C PHE A 168 -0.83 5.14 3.88
N ILE A 169 -1.04 6.15 4.73
CA ILE A 169 -1.21 7.53 4.31
C ILE A 169 -0.06 8.33 4.94
N CYS A 170 0.77 8.89 4.07
CA CYS A 170 1.96 9.66 4.40
C CYS A 170 1.76 11.11 3.92
N PRO A 171 1.29 12.02 4.79
CA PRO A 171 0.93 13.38 4.38
C PRO A 171 2.09 14.17 3.78
N ALA A 172 1.76 15.23 3.04
CA ALA A 172 2.71 16.23 2.58
C ALA A 172 3.56 16.77 3.75
N ALA A 173 4.82 17.13 3.49
CA ALA A 173 5.60 17.85 4.50
C ALA A 173 4.87 19.15 4.83
N ALA A 174 4.76 19.49 6.12
CA ALA A 174 4.21 20.79 6.50
C ALA A 174 5.10 21.87 5.88
N ALA A 175 4.50 22.75 5.06
CA ALA A 175 5.24 23.86 4.48
C ALA A 175 5.83 24.70 5.62
N ASP A 176 7.16 24.73 5.74
CA ASP A 176 7.82 25.67 6.63
C ASP A 176 7.39 27.08 6.18
N THR A 177 6.71 27.82 7.05
CA THR A 177 6.30 29.22 6.81
C THR A 177 7.48 30.20 6.78
N LYS A 178 8.63 29.78 6.26
CA LYS A 178 9.79 30.65 6.01
C LYS A 178 10.31 30.42 4.60
N THR A 179 9.91 31.37 3.75
CA THR A 179 10.51 31.79 2.48
C THR A 179 9.64 31.45 1.27
N ALA A 180 8.84 32.44 0.86
CA ALA A 180 8.35 32.53 -0.50
C ALA A 180 9.58 32.64 -1.43
N GLY A 181 9.88 31.58 -2.17
CA GLY A 181 11.02 31.54 -3.07
C GLY A 181 10.97 30.32 -3.98
N THR A 182 10.44 30.54 -5.18
CA THR A 182 10.66 29.78 -6.43
C THR A 182 10.55 28.25 -6.34
N GLY A 183 9.38 27.76 -6.76
CA GLY A 183 9.01 26.35 -6.78
C GLY A 183 10.00 25.46 -7.53
N SER A 184 10.42 24.42 -6.83
CA SER A 184 10.80 23.14 -7.38
C SER A 184 9.94 22.12 -6.64
N GLU A 185 8.79 21.74 -7.19
CA GLU A 185 7.99 20.63 -6.66
C GLU A 185 8.79 19.34 -6.87
N THR A 186 9.60 18.95 -5.87
CA THR A 186 10.09 17.59 -5.78
C THR A 186 8.95 16.70 -5.29
N THR A 187 8.89 15.46 -5.77
CA THR A 187 7.88 14.43 -5.37
C THR A 187 7.86 14.12 -3.87
N GLU A 188 8.84 14.62 -3.11
CA GLU A 188 9.01 14.41 -1.67
C GLU A 188 7.98 15.17 -0.82
N ASP A 189 7.36 16.22 -1.38
CA ASP A 189 6.47 17.12 -0.65
C ASP A 189 4.98 16.80 -0.79
N LYS A 190 4.59 15.81 -1.61
CA LYS A 190 3.18 15.44 -1.82
C LYS A 190 2.72 14.38 -0.81
N GLU A 191 1.42 14.39 -0.53
CA GLU A 191 0.78 13.27 0.17
C GLU A 191 0.97 12.00 -0.67
N LEU A 192 1.45 10.95 -0.01
CA LEU A 192 1.66 9.65 -0.61
C LEU A 192 0.76 8.64 0.07
N ARG A 193 0.11 7.82 -0.75
CA ARG A 193 -0.75 6.73 -0.32
C ARG A 193 -0.28 5.45 -0.97
N ALA A 194 -0.15 4.41 -0.18
CA ALA A 194 0.39 3.16 -0.68
C ALA A 194 -0.10 1.96 0.10
N LEU A 195 -0.23 0.85 -0.61
CA LEU A 195 -0.32 -0.46 0.00
C LEU A 195 1.09 -1.02 0.13
N LEU A 196 1.46 -1.42 1.34
CA LEU A 196 2.68 -2.17 1.63
C LEU A 196 2.28 -3.54 2.17
N CYS A 197 2.72 -4.58 1.48
CA CYS A 197 2.61 -5.95 1.95
C CYS A 197 4.01 -6.50 2.24
N VAL A 198 4.12 -7.41 3.20
CA VAL A 198 5.30 -8.22 3.42
C VAL A 198 4.93 -9.68 3.27
N THR A 199 5.75 -10.44 2.55
CA THR A 199 5.65 -11.90 2.53
C THR A 199 6.79 -12.54 3.30
N THR A 200 6.48 -13.56 4.08
CA THR A 200 7.42 -14.27 4.96
C THR A 200 7.33 -15.78 4.67
N PRO A 201 8.45 -16.52 4.60
CA PRO A 201 9.84 -16.06 4.76
C PRO A 201 10.30 -15.20 3.59
N LYS A 202 11.44 -14.53 3.76
CA LYS A 202 12.08 -13.75 2.70
C LYS A 202 12.36 -14.60 1.45
N VAL A 203 12.04 -14.06 0.27
CA VAL A 203 12.26 -14.72 -1.04
C VAL A 203 13.71 -14.59 -1.49
N PHE A 204 14.28 -13.39 -1.37
CA PHE A 204 15.63 -13.12 -1.88
C PHE A 204 16.72 -13.64 -0.95
N THR A 205 17.47 -14.62 -1.45
CA THR A 205 18.72 -15.09 -0.85
C THR A 205 19.87 -14.74 -1.79
N VAL A 206 20.94 -14.14 -1.25
CA VAL A 206 22.10 -13.70 -2.05
C VAL A 206 22.66 -14.87 -2.86
N ASN A 207 22.92 -14.63 -4.14
CA ASN A 207 23.39 -15.58 -5.16
C ASN A 207 22.43 -16.72 -5.53
N ASN A 208 21.20 -16.73 -5.00
CA ASN A 208 20.17 -17.70 -5.38
C ASN A 208 19.12 -17.05 -6.28
N LYS A 209 18.56 -17.85 -7.20
CA LYS A 209 17.38 -17.43 -7.96
C LYS A 209 16.15 -17.48 -7.05
N PRO A 210 15.19 -16.55 -7.21
CA PRO A 210 13.98 -16.55 -6.39
C PRO A 210 13.06 -17.74 -6.70
N PHE A 211 13.15 -18.31 -7.90
CA PHE A 211 12.35 -19.44 -8.35
C PHE A 211 13.21 -20.48 -9.07
N ASP A 212 12.73 -21.71 -9.12
CA ASP A 212 13.17 -22.69 -10.12
C ASP A 212 12.44 -22.49 -11.46
N GLN A 213 12.86 -23.24 -12.49
CA GLN A 213 12.30 -23.11 -13.83
C GLN A 213 10.82 -23.52 -13.91
N THR A 214 10.43 -24.58 -13.21
CA THR A 214 9.05 -25.09 -13.21
C THR A 214 8.11 -24.07 -12.56
N GLN A 215 8.52 -23.53 -11.42
CA GLN A 215 7.81 -22.46 -10.72
C GLN A 215 7.65 -21.25 -11.64
N TRP A 216 8.73 -20.82 -12.31
CA TRP A 216 8.69 -19.68 -13.21
C TRP A 216 7.78 -19.88 -14.43
N ASP A 217 7.81 -21.06 -15.04
CA ASP A 217 6.95 -21.36 -16.19
C ASP A 217 5.47 -21.25 -15.79
N ASN A 218 5.11 -21.76 -14.60
CA ASN A 218 3.76 -21.63 -14.05
C ASN A 218 3.40 -20.19 -13.69
N ILE A 219 4.28 -19.46 -13.01
CA ILE A 219 4.09 -18.05 -12.60
C ILE A 219 3.91 -17.18 -13.84
N SER A 220 4.83 -17.26 -14.79
CA SER A 220 4.82 -16.42 -15.99
C SER A 220 3.60 -16.72 -16.86
N LYS A 221 3.19 -17.99 -16.97
CA LYS A 221 1.92 -18.37 -17.62
C LYS A 221 0.73 -17.77 -16.89
N ALA A 222 0.63 -17.90 -15.56
CA ALA A 222 -0.48 -17.37 -14.77
C ALA A 222 -0.59 -15.84 -14.88
N ALA A 223 0.54 -15.14 -14.77
CA ALA A 223 0.60 -13.68 -14.85
C ALA A 223 0.25 -13.14 -16.25
N ARG A 224 0.73 -13.78 -17.32
CA ARG A 224 0.49 -13.34 -18.71
C ARG A 224 -0.89 -13.74 -19.24
N SER A 225 -1.41 -14.89 -18.83
CA SER A 225 -2.72 -15.40 -19.30
C SER A 225 -3.91 -14.79 -18.57
N ALA A 226 -3.70 -14.21 -17.39
CA ALA A 226 -4.74 -13.50 -16.66
C ALA A 226 -5.08 -12.16 -17.35
N ALA A 227 -5.78 -12.19 -18.48
CA ALA A 227 -6.56 -11.05 -18.94
C ALA A 227 -7.55 -10.69 -17.83
N SER A 228 -7.70 -9.40 -17.50
CA SER A 228 -8.53 -8.88 -16.41
C SER A 228 -9.95 -9.47 -16.45
N THR A 229 -10.17 -10.56 -15.72
CA THR A 229 -11.52 -11.01 -15.39
C THR A 229 -11.98 -10.09 -14.27
N ALA A 230 -12.66 -9.00 -14.63
CA ALA A 230 -13.60 -8.37 -13.72
C ALA A 230 -14.46 -9.49 -13.12
N VAL A 231 -14.44 -9.60 -11.79
CA VAL A 231 -15.19 -10.61 -11.05
C VAL A 231 -16.64 -10.54 -11.55
N PRO A 232 -17.18 -11.60 -12.20
CA PRO A 232 -18.59 -11.61 -12.53
C PRO A 232 -19.36 -11.61 -11.20
N ALA A 233 -20.09 -10.52 -10.93
CA ALA A 233 -21.06 -10.51 -9.85
C ALA A 233 -22.05 -11.67 -10.10
N PHE A 234 -22.08 -12.61 -9.17
CA PHE A 234 -22.87 -13.84 -9.26
C PHE A 234 -24.35 -13.54 -9.51
N PHE A 235 -24.89 -14.23 -10.53
CA PHE A 235 -26.27 -14.66 -10.78
C PHE A 235 -27.44 -13.99 -10.04
N ALA A 236 -28.28 -13.27 -10.79
CA ALA A 236 -29.71 -13.14 -10.51
C ALA A 236 -30.51 -13.74 -11.67
N VAL A 237 -30.71 -15.07 -11.64
CA VAL A 237 -31.70 -15.73 -12.51
C VAL A 237 -33.06 -15.62 -11.83
N ALA A 238 -33.88 -14.66 -12.28
CA ALA A 238 -35.27 -14.59 -11.90
C ALA A 238 -36.06 -15.67 -12.65
N ALA A 239 -36.48 -16.72 -11.94
CA ALA A 239 -37.44 -17.69 -12.44
C ALA A 239 -38.85 -17.08 -12.42
N ALA A 240 -39.37 -16.73 -13.59
CA ALA A 240 -40.79 -16.40 -13.74
C ALA A 240 -41.59 -17.72 -13.84
N ALA A 241 -42.35 -18.02 -12.80
CA ALA A 241 -43.29 -19.14 -12.77
C ALA A 241 -44.49 -18.83 -13.69
N PHE A 242 -44.71 -19.68 -14.70
CA PHE A 242 -45.96 -19.73 -15.44
C PHE A 242 -47.06 -20.33 -14.56
N ALA A 243 -48.07 -19.55 -14.22
CA ALA A 243 -49.34 -20.06 -13.73
C ALA A 243 -50.50 -19.16 -14.20
N ALA A 244 -51.18 -19.60 -15.26
CA ALA A 244 -52.59 -19.30 -15.48
C ALA A 244 -53.21 -20.49 -16.21
N ILE A 245 -53.66 -21.44 -15.40
CA ILE A 245 -54.57 -22.52 -15.76
C ILE A 245 -55.95 -21.89 -15.97
N PHE A 246 -56.62 -22.34 -17.03
CA PHE A 246 -58.07 -22.41 -17.22
C PHE A 246 -58.94 -21.90 -16.06
N LEU A 247 -59.76 -20.88 -16.35
CA LEU A 247 -61.20 -20.83 -16.07
C LEU A 247 -61.84 -19.69 -16.86
#